data_AF-A0A959JZR1-F1
#
_entry.id   AF-A0A959JZR1-F1
#
_cell.length_a   1.000
_cell.length_b   1.000
_cell.length_c   1.000
_cell.angle_alpha   90.00
_cell.angle_beta   90.00
_cell.angle_gamma   90.00
#
_symmetry.space_group_name_H-M   'P 1'
#
loop_
_entity.id
_entity.type
_entity.pdbx_description
1 polymer ?
#
loop_
_entity_poly.entity_id
_entity_poly.type
_entity_poly.pdbx_seq_one_letter_code
_entity_poly.pdbx_strand_id
1 'polypeptide(L)'
;MKTSTIFYLLILLSHLQCSNETLPNLEDPDLKEYLKNEEYLPSLTGLIVGGEETNFDSLDLKVHLVQIGSPSQRTHALEIKPDGTFLFKLQEAFPYQQIWFRFDELFYCQLIVHDSLHIELDITKLRENSDYYINPAVKFTGSDAEMNQYLNSYIKFKPNEKNDILGEVIKTIRSFDLSLLKKLEALDSLNIALYNIENEFILSNTSDYSEFLINERLSDYYGYQFMAHSNQEIDHSLLEKALKHHPIAVSNSSSAYYRYLSFVVLMGSPRKHKEAIIEVLEELSHDNNQFSIMLGQYKRYLNGEEYLLDTIKNIQKDIWTNHQEDVLEKKWMAGIEEFKYLEPVKLDLIKIYGTPRRRG
;
A
#
# COMPACT_ATOMS: atom_id res chain seq x y z
N MET A 1 9.86 -27.15 53.67
CA MET A 1 9.29 -26.93 52.32
C MET A 1 8.26 -25.81 52.40
N LYS A 2 8.56 -24.57 51.97
CA LYS A 2 7.55 -23.52 51.67
C LYS A 2 8.10 -22.17 51.18
N THR A 3 9.40 -21.89 51.28
CA THR A 3 9.99 -20.61 50.80
C THR A 3 10.61 -20.68 49.40
N SER A 4 11.16 -21.84 49.00
CA SER A 4 11.82 -21.98 47.68
C SER A 4 10.84 -21.95 46.50
N THR A 5 9.61 -22.46 46.67
CA THR A 5 8.60 -22.51 45.60
C THR A 5 8.03 -21.13 45.26
N ILE A 6 8.01 -20.19 46.20
CA ILE A 6 7.50 -18.82 45.97
C ILE A 6 8.49 -18.00 45.12
N PHE A 7 9.80 -18.26 45.27
CA PHE A 7 10.83 -17.55 44.52
C PHE A 7 10.83 -17.94 43.02
N TYR A 8 10.62 -19.22 42.70
CA TYR A 8 10.46 -19.67 41.32
C TYR A 8 9.17 -19.14 40.66
N LEU A 9 8.08 -19.00 41.42
CA LEU A 9 6.83 -18.44 40.90
C LEU A 9 6.97 -16.94 40.55
N LEU A 10 7.75 -16.18 41.34
CA LEU A 10 8.02 -14.76 41.09
C LEU A 10 8.91 -14.54 39.85
N ILE A 11 9.90 -15.41 39.61
CA ILE A 11 10.76 -15.34 38.42
C ILE A 11 9.96 -15.71 37.14
N LEU A 12 9.05 -16.67 37.24
CA LEU A 12 8.13 -17.03 36.14
C LEU A 12 7.12 -15.92 35.84
N LEU A 13 6.65 -15.18 36.86
CA LEU A 13 5.76 -14.02 36.69
C LEU A 13 6.48 -12.80 36.09
N SER A 14 7.77 -12.60 36.38
CA SER A 14 8.55 -11.51 35.76
C SER A 14 8.90 -11.76 34.29
N HIS A 15 8.81 -12.99 33.79
CA HIS A 15 8.92 -13.30 32.36
C HIS A 15 7.57 -13.24 31.62
N LEU A 16 6.45 -13.06 32.34
CA LEU A 16 5.12 -12.84 31.76
C LEU A 16 4.77 -11.36 31.63
N GLN A 17 5.62 -10.44 32.09
CA GLN A 17 5.63 -9.07 31.60
C GLN A 17 6.40 -9.04 30.28
N CYS A 18 5.91 -9.79 29.29
CA CYS A 18 6.07 -9.36 27.92
C CYS A 18 5.32 -8.03 27.89
N SER A 19 6.05 -6.93 27.81
CA SER A 19 5.44 -5.64 27.54
C SER A 19 4.60 -5.84 26.29
N ASN A 20 3.27 -5.78 26.43
CA ASN A 20 2.38 -5.55 25.30
C ASN A 20 2.68 -4.14 24.80
N GLU A 21 3.88 -3.93 24.24
CA GLU A 21 4.19 -2.77 23.44
C GLU A 21 3.24 -2.88 22.26
N THR A 22 2.20 -2.05 22.30
CA THR A 22 1.33 -1.83 21.16
C THR A 22 2.20 -1.43 19.99
N LEU A 23 2.15 -2.23 18.93
CA LEU A 23 2.85 -1.94 17.69
C LEU A 23 2.42 -0.58 17.18
N PRO A 24 3.37 0.31 16.81
CA PRO A 24 3.00 1.59 16.26
C PRO A 24 2.27 1.38 14.93
N ASN A 25 1.23 2.18 14.67
CA ASN A 25 0.63 2.32 13.36
C ASN A 25 1.57 3.08 12.41
N LEU A 26 1.35 2.97 11.10
CA LEU A 26 2.04 3.76 10.08
C LEU A 26 1.92 5.27 10.31
N GLU A 27 0.81 5.71 10.91
CA GLU A 27 0.52 7.12 11.19
C GLU A 27 0.99 7.59 12.58
N ASP A 28 1.61 6.72 13.38
CA ASP A 28 2.04 7.10 14.73
C ASP A 28 3.26 8.04 14.71
N PRO A 29 3.26 9.13 15.50
CA PRO A 29 4.41 10.05 15.62
C PRO A 29 5.72 9.36 15.99
N ASP A 30 5.63 8.30 16.79
CA ASP A 30 6.78 7.57 17.33
C ASP A 30 7.29 6.48 16.37
N LEU A 31 6.61 6.22 15.25
CA LEU A 31 7.04 5.23 14.26
C LEU A 31 8.48 5.47 13.81
N LYS A 32 8.88 6.72 13.60
CA LYS A 32 10.24 7.05 13.16
C LYS A 32 11.31 6.61 14.17
N GLU A 33 11.00 6.61 15.46
CA GLU A 33 11.93 6.12 16.47
C GLU A 33 11.91 4.60 16.53
N TYR A 34 10.72 3.99 16.46
CA TYR A 34 10.55 2.54 16.36
C TYR A 34 11.37 1.94 15.20
N LEU A 35 11.31 2.55 14.01
CA LEU A 35 12.01 2.09 12.80
C LEU A 35 13.55 2.09 12.92
N LYS A 36 14.12 2.86 13.85
CA LYS A 36 15.59 2.92 14.05
C LYS A 36 16.10 1.81 14.98
N ASN A 37 15.21 1.14 15.70
CA ASN A 37 15.64 0.10 16.63
C ASN A 37 15.96 -1.19 15.87
N GLU A 38 17.25 -1.53 15.80
CA GLU A 38 17.73 -2.73 15.13
C GLU A 38 17.22 -4.03 15.79
N GLU A 39 16.82 -3.98 17.06
CA GLU A 39 16.24 -5.14 17.77
C GLU A 39 14.86 -5.53 17.23
N TYR A 40 14.16 -4.59 16.59
CA TYR A 40 12.84 -4.82 15.99
C TYR A 40 12.90 -5.19 14.51
N LEU A 41 14.09 -5.36 13.93
CA LEU A 41 14.21 -5.69 12.50
C LEU A 41 13.67 -7.10 12.20
N PRO A 42 12.59 -7.21 11.41
CA PRO A 42 11.99 -8.50 11.15
C PRO A 42 12.89 -9.39 10.29
N SER A 43 12.68 -10.70 10.40
CA SER A 43 13.42 -11.67 9.59
C SER A 43 12.54 -12.74 8.99
N LEU A 44 12.81 -13.04 7.73
CA LEU A 44 12.33 -14.21 7.02
C LEU A 44 13.49 -15.22 6.91
N THR A 45 13.30 -16.39 7.49
CA THR A 45 14.22 -17.52 7.35
C THR A 45 13.54 -18.67 6.63
N GLY A 46 14.31 -19.62 6.13
CA GLY A 46 13.71 -20.86 5.67
C GLY A 46 14.70 -21.97 5.41
N LEU A 47 14.13 -23.12 5.10
CA LEU A 47 14.82 -24.38 4.85
C LEU A 47 14.13 -25.12 3.71
N ILE A 48 14.91 -25.51 2.70
CA ILE A 48 14.44 -26.38 1.61
C ILE A 48 14.83 -27.81 1.94
N VAL A 49 13.84 -28.71 2.02
CA VAL A 49 13.99 -30.13 2.34
C VAL A 49 13.58 -31.02 1.17
N GLY A 50 13.88 -32.31 1.27
CA GLY A 50 13.38 -33.32 0.33
C GLY A 50 14.12 -33.35 -1.01
N GLY A 51 15.45 -33.21 -1.01
CA GLY A 51 16.24 -33.11 -2.23
C GLY A 51 17.68 -33.57 -2.06
N GLU A 52 17.92 -34.82 -1.68
CA GLU A 52 19.28 -35.37 -1.48
C GLU A 52 20.19 -35.24 -2.73
N GLU A 53 19.60 -35.08 -3.93
CA GLU A 53 20.30 -34.80 -5.19
C GLU A 53 19.97 -33.40 -5.77
N THR A 54 19.30 -32.53 -5.01
CA THR A 54 18.90 -31.21 -5.53
C THR A 54 20.09 -30.27 -5.56
N ASN A 55 20.40 -29.78 -6.76
CA ASN A 55 21.35 -28.69 -6.93
C ASN A 55 20.68 -27.35 -6.56
N PHE A 56 20.90 -26.90 -5.33
CA PHE A 56 20.35 -25.62 -4.84
C PHE A 56 20.83 -24.40 -5.66
N ASP A 57 22.02 -24.47 -6.28
CA ASP A 57 22.57 -23.37 -7.10
C ASP A 57 21.73 -23.08 -8.36
N SER A 58 20.88 -24.03 -8.76
CA SER A 58 19.98 -23.88 -9.92
C SER A 58 18.61 -23.32 -9.58
N LEU A 59 18.28 -23.17 -8.29
CA LEU A 59 16.99 -22.71 -7.84
C LEU A 59 16.96 -21.19 -7.69
N ASP A 60 15.88 -20.57 -8.14
CA ASP A 60 15.65 -19.14 -7.99
C ASP A 60 14.77 -18.88 -6.76
N LEU A 61 15.23 -18.01 -5.87
CA LEU A 61 14.47 -17.59 -4.70
C LEU A 61 14.41 -16.07 -4.68
N LYS A 62 13.19 -15.52 -4.76
CA LYS A 62 12.95 -14.08 -4.85
C LYS A 62 11.94 -13.62 -3.83
N VAL A 63 12.17 -12.42 -3.31
CA VAL A 63 11.20 -11.67 -2.53
C VAL A 63 10.95 -10.33 -3.20
N HIS A 64 9.68 -9.98 -3.41
CA HIS A 64 9.27 -8.63 -3.81
C HIS A 64 8.72 -7.92 -2.58
N LEU A 65 9.58 -7.12 -1.95
CA LEU A 65 9.28 -6.36 -0.74
C LEU A 65 8.43 -5.14 -1.11
N VAL A 66 7.22 -5.03 -0.57
CA VAL A 66 6.43 -3.81 -0.65
C VAL A 66 7.03 -2.78 0.29
N GLN A 67 7.24 -1.56 -0.18
CA GLN A 67 7.89 -0.50 0.60
C GLN A 67 7.16 0.84 0.43
N ILE A 68 7.35 1.73 1.40
CA ILE A 68 6.80 3.07 1.35
C ILE A 68 7.50 3.87 0.24
N GLY A 69 6.71 4.53 -0.62
CA GLY A 69 7.21 5.43 -1.66
C GLY A 69 7.48 4.76 -3.01
N SER A 70 8.51 5.23 -3.71
CA SER A 70 8.81 4.85 -5.11
C SER A 70 10.25 4.33 -5.27
N PRO A 71 10.44 3.11 -5.81
CA PRO A 71 9.40 2.21 -6.33
C PRO A 71 8.56 1.59 -5.20
N SER A 72 7.29 1.27 -5.45
CA SER A 72 6.40 0.68 -4.41
C SER A 72 6.77 -0.76 -4.05
N GLN A 73 7.61 -1.40 -4.85
CA GLN A 73 8.15 -2.72 -4.60
C GLN A 73 9.63 -2.79 -4.99
N ARG A 74 10.39 -3.59 -4.25
CA ARG A 74 11.80 -3.90 -4.54
C ARG A 74 11.99 -5.41 -4.57
N THR A 75 12.61 -5.91 -5.65
CA THR A 75 12.94 -7.32 -5.80
C THR A 75 14.32 -7.61 -5.20
N HIS A 76 14.41 -8.63 -4.37
CA HIS A 76 15.67 -9.19 -3.88
C HIS A 76 15.75 -10.67 -4.29
N ALA A 77 16.87 -11.06 -4.90
CA ALA A 77 17.22 -12.47 -5.02
C ALA A 77 17.90 -12.91 -3.73
N LEU A 78 17.53 -14.09 -3.22
CA LEU A 78 18.08 -14.66 -2.00
C LEU A 78 19.06 -15.78 -2.35
N GLU A 79 20.15 -15.83 -1.61
CA GLU A 79 21.09 -16.94 -1.69
C GLU A 79 20.55 -18.13 -0.89
N ILE A 80 20.49 -19.30 -1.53
CA ILE A 80 20.23 -20.58 -0.87
C ILE A 80 21.59 -21.20 -0.56
N LYS A 81 21.85 -21.47 0.72
CA LYS A 81 23.09 -22.12 1.15
C LYS A 81 23.09 -23.61 0.75
N PRO A 82 24.27 -24.27 0.74
CA PRO A 82 24.36 -25.70 0.41
C PRO A 82 23.55 -26.63 1.33
N ASP A 83 23.20 -26.19 2.53
CA ASP A 83 22.34 -26.91 3.48
C ASP A 83 20.83 -26.66 3.26
N GLY A 84 20.47 -25.94 2.19
CA GLY A 84 19.10 -25.59 1.85
C GLY A 84 18.53 -24.41 2.64
N THR A 85 19.32 -23.77 3.52
CA THR A 85 18.85 -22.64 4.33
C THR A 85 18.98 -21.30 3.59
N PHE A 86 18.11 -20.36 3.93
CA PHE A 86 18.19 -18.97 3.46
C PHE A 86 17.74 -17.99 4.56
N LEU A 87 18.16 -16.73 4.42
CA LEU A 87 17.84 -15.64 5.35
C LEU A 87 17.62 -14.34 4.56
N PHE A 88 16.53 -13.66 4.87
CA PHE A 88 16.24 -12.30 4.44
C PHE A 88 15.91 -11.45 5.67
N LYS A 89 16.76 -10.45 5.94
CA LYS A 89 16.50 -9.45 6.98
C LYS A 89 15.91 -8.21 6.34
N LEU A 90 14.82 -7.70 6.91
CA LEU A 90 14.22 -6.46 6.47
C LEU A 90 15.14 -5.29 6.86
N GLN A 91 15.11 -4.20 6.07
CA GLN A 91 15.94 -3.03 6.28
C GLN A 91 15.33 -2.03 7.27
N GLU A 92 14.02 -2.12 7.50
CA GLU A 92 13.24 -1.23 8.33
C GLU A 92 12.23 -2.06 9.12
N ALA A 93 11.99 -1.69 10.38
CA ALA A 93 11.07 -2.40 11.27
C ALA A 93 9.62 -1.97 11.07
N PHE A 94 9.11 -1.99 9.84
CA PHE A 94 7.71 -1.60 9.63
C PHE A 94 6.76 -2.58 10.34
N PRO A 95 5.67 -2.07 10.96
CA PRO A 95 4.59 -2.93 11.43
C PRO A 95 3.98 -3.61 10.21
N TYR A 96 3.95 -4.95 10.23
CA TYR A 96 3.38 -5.79 9.17
C TYR A 96 3.79 -5.38 7.75
N GLN A 97 4.95 -5.86 7.28
CA GLN A 97 5.42 -5.58 5.93
C GLN A 97 5.09 -6.73 4.96
N GLN A 98 4.43 -6.39 3.85
CA GLN A 98 4.09 -7.35 2.82
C GLN A 98 5.30 -7.70 1.95
N ILE A 99 5.45 -9.00 1.70
CA ILE A 99 6.43 -9.58 0.80
C ILE A 99 5.72 -10.53 -0.16
N TRP A 100 5.99 -10.44 -1.46
CA TRP A 100 5.64 -11.52 -2.38
C TRP A 100 6.82 -12.48 -2.48
N PHE A 101 6.64 -13.69 -1.96
CA PHE A 101 7.66 -14.73 -1.94
C PHE A 101 7.49 -15.64 -3.15
N ARG A 102 8.57 -15.83 -3.90
CA ARG A 102 8.61 -16.70 -5.07
C ARG A 102 9.79 -17.66 -4.96
N PHE A 103 9.47 -18.95 -5.01
CA PHE A 103 10.46 -20.02 -5.10
C PHE A 103 10.28 -20.72 -6.45
N ASP A 104 11.16 -20.38 -7.38
CA ASP A 104 11.14 -20.81 -8.78
C ASP A 104 9.74 -20.60 -9.40
N GLU A 105 9.33 -21.49 -10.29
CA GLU A 105 7.94 -21.67 -10.73
C GLU A 105 7.13 -22.62 -9.84
N LEU A 106 7.73 -23.10 -8.73
CA LEU A 106 7.15 -24.13 -7.87
C LEU A 106 6.17 -23.58 -6.85
N PHE A 107 6.44 -22.39 -6.31
CA PHE A 107 5.65 -21.81 -5.24
C PHE A 107 5.67 -20.29 -5.26
N TYR A 108 4.50 -19.69 -5.02
CA TYR A 108 4.32 -18.25 -4.90
C TYR A 108 3.27 -17.95 -3.84
N CYS A 109 3.56 -17.06 -2.90
CA CYS A 109 2.61 -16.64 -1.87
C CYS A 109 2.82 -15.20 -1.43
N GLN A 110 1.82 -14.68 -0.72
CA GLN A 110 1.95 -13.44 0.03
C GLN A 110 2.50 -13.78 1.41
N LEU A 111 3.47 -13.03 1.88
CA LEU A 111 3.91 -13.04 3.27
C LEU A 111 3.64 -11.68 3.92
N ILE A 112 3.28 -11.69 5.19
CA ILE A 112 3.34 -10.53 6.07
C ILE A 112 4.40 -10.84 7.12
N VAL A 113 5.43 -10.01 7.21
CA VAL A 113 6.51 -10.17 8.18
C VAL A 113 6.56 -8.94 9.08
N HIS A 114 6.51 -9.18 10.38
CA HIS A 114 6.53 -8.13 11.40
C HIS A 114 7.57 -8.43 12.49
N ASP A 115 7.84 -9.69 12.78
CA ASP A 115 8.84 -10.10 13.76
C ASP A 115 9.68 -11.26 13.19
N SER A 116 9.16 -12.48 13.24
CA SER A 116 9.87 -13.64 12.75
C SER A 116 8.96 -14.59 11.98
N LEU A 117 9.39 -14.91 10.77
CA LEU A 117 8.77 -15.94 9.94
C LEU A 117 9.82 -16.93 9.47
N HIS A 118 9.52 -18.20 9.62
CA HIS A 118 10.29 -19.30 9.07
C HIS A 118 9.43 -20.11 8.10
N ILE A 119 10.00 -20.45 6.93
CA ILE A 119 9.32 -21.23 5.90
C ILE A 119 10.13 -22.48 5.58
N GLU A 120 9.52 -23.64 5.77
CA GLU A 120 10.05 -24.92 5.32
C GLU A 120 9.39 -25.32 4.00
N LEU A 121 10.18 -25.67 2.99
CA LEU A 121 9.75 -26.01 1.63
C LEU A 121 10.19 -27.44 1.28
N ASP A 122 9.25 -28.36 1.10
CA ASP A 122 9.53 -29.71 0.61
C ASP A 122 9.55 -29.71 -0.93
N ILE A 123 10.75 -29.68 -1.52
CA ILE A 123 10.90 -29.52 -2.97
C ILE A 123 10.40 -30.74 -3.75
N THR A 124 10.47 -31.95 -3.19
CA THR A 124 9.93 -33.15 -3.85
C THR A 124 8.42 -33.01 -3.99
N LYS A 125 7.73 -32.65 -2.90
CA LYS A 125 6.26 -32.46 -2.94
C LYS A 125 5.85 -31.27 -3.79
N LEU A 126 6.61 -30.17 -3.78
CA LEU A 126 6.33 -29.00 -4.63
C LEU A 126 6.45 -29.31 -6.13
N ARG A 127 7.37 -30.20 -6.53
CA ARG A 127 7.48 -30.66 -7.92
C ARG A 127 6.33 -31.57 -8.32
N GLU A 128 5.78 -32.35 -7.39
CA GLU A 128 4.60 -33.19 -7.64
C GLU A 128 3.32 -32.36 -7.75
N ASN A 129 3.23 -31.27 -6.98
CA ASN A 129 2.07 -30.40 -6.95
C ASN A 129 2.46 -28.95 -6.64
N SER A 130 2.75 -28.19 -7.70
CA SER A 130 2.94 -26.74 -7.61
C SER A 130 1.58 -26.07 -7.42
N ASP A 131 1.44 -25.27 -6.38
CA ASP A 131 0.23 -24.50 -6.09
C ASP A 131 0.63 -23.21 -5.36
N TYR A 132 -0.21 -22.19 -5.41
CA TYR A 132 0.06 -20.88 -4.83
C TYR A 132 -0.57 -20.73 -3.44
N TYR A 133 -0.01 -19.82 -2.64
CA TYR A 133 -0.48 -19.35 -1.33
C TYR A 133 -0.40 -20.37 -0.20
N ILE A 134 -1.20 -21.44 -0.25
CA ILE A 134 -1.22 -22.54 0.72
C ILE A 134 -0.98 -23.85 -0.04
N ASN A 135 0.04 -24.59 0.40
CA ASN A 135 0.42 -25.88 -0.15
C ASN A 135 0.89 -26.81 0.99
N PRO A 136 0.47 -28.09 1.05
CA PRO A 136 0.93 -29.05 2.07
C PRO A 136 2.45 -29.30 2.10
N ALA A 137 3.16 -28.94 1.02
CA ALA A 137 4.62 -28.98 0.93
C ALA A 137 5.30 -27.76 1.57
N VAL A 138 4.53 -26.79 2.08
CA VAL A 138 5.04 -25.57 2.67
C VAL A 138 4.53 -25.45 4.11
N LYS A 139 5.45 -25.18 5.04
CA LYS A 139 5.13 -25.02 6.44
C LYS A 139 5.64 -23.68 6.95
N PHE A 140 4.74 -22.92 7.56
CA PHE A 140 5.06 -21.67 8.25
C PHE A 140 5.31 -21.95 9.75
N THR A 141 6.39 -21.42 10.31
CA THR A 141 6.69 -21.40 11.74
C THR A 141 7.27 -20.03 12.16
N GLY A 142 7.40 -19.76 13.46
CA GLY A 142 7.73 -18.42 13.98
C GLY A 142 6.51 -17.66 14.49
N SER A 143 6.71 -16.42 14.95
CA SER A 143 5.65 -15.58 15.50
C SER A 143 4.62 -15.15 14.45
N ASP A 144 5.05 -14.92 13.21
CA ASP A 144 4.17 -14.49 12.12
C ASP A 144 3.47 -15.65 11.39
N ALA A 145 3.71 -16.91 11.79
CA ALA A 145 3.26 -18.09 11.04
C ALA A 145 1.75 -18.21 10.92
N GLU A 146 1.03 -18.01 12.04
CA GLU A 146 -0.43 -18.15 12.07
C GLU A 146 -1.11 -17.12 11.18
N MET A 147 -0.63 -15.87 11.21
CA MET A 147 -1.11 -14.79 10.35
C MET A 147 -0.92 -15.16 8.87
N ASN A 148 0.27 -15.63 8.49
CA ASN A 148 0.56 -15.99 7.11
C ASN A 148 -0.30 -17.16 6.62
N GLN A 149 -0.49 -18.18 7.46
CA GLN A 149 -1.38 -19.30 7.17
C GLN A 149 -2.83 -18.80 6.98
N TYR A 150 -3.31 -17.93 7.87
CA TYR A 150 -4.64 -17.37 7.84
C TYR A 150 -4.90 -16.54 6.56
N LEU A 151 -4.02 -15.58 6.26
CA LEU A 151 -4.16 -14.67 5.13
C LEU A 151 -4.06 -15.41 3.78
N ASN A 152 -3.12 -16.34 3.63
CA ASN A 152 -3.02 -17.13 2.39
C ASN A 152 -4.21 -18.08 2.22
N SER A 153 -4.80 -18.58 3.32
CA SER A 153 -6.05 -19.35 3.25
C SER A 153 -7.21 -18.47 2.78
N TYR A 154 -7.30 -17.21 3.26
CA TYR A 154 -8.27 -16.25 2.76
C TYR A 154 -8.07 -15.97 1.26
N ILE A 155 -6.83 -15.80 0.79
CA ILE A 155 -6.55 -15.58 -0.65
C ILE A 155 -7.14 -16.73 -1.49
N LYS A 156 -6.98 -17.99 -1.06
CA LYS A 156 -7.57 -19.16 -1.75
C LYS A 156 -9.06 -19.36 -1.49
N PHE A 157 -9.68 -18.63 -0.59
CA PHE A 157 -11.11 -18.69 -0.37
C PHE A 157 -11.86 -17.94 -1.48
N LYS A 158 -12.66 -18.68 -2.26
CA LYS A 158 -13.49 -18.16 -3.38
C LYS A 158 -12.72 -17.24 -4.35
N PRO A 159 -11.58 -17.69 -4.92
CA PRO A 159 -10.69 -16.82 -5.69
C PRO A 159 -11.35 -16.30 -6.96
N ASN A 160 -12.16 -17.11 -7.64
CA ASN A 160 -12.86 -16.71 -8.86
C ASN A 160 -13.90 -15.62 -8.58
N GLU A 161 -14.73 -15.78 -7.54
CA GLU A 161 -15.74 -14.77 -7.17
C GLU A 161 -15.09 -13.43 -6.82
N LYS A 162 -14.00 -13.45 -6.04
CA LYS A 162 -13.24 -12.22 -5.73
C LYS A 162 -12.64 -11.60 -6.98
N ASN A 163 -12.05 -12.39 -7.87
CA ASN A 163 -11.46 -11.89 -9.11
C ASN A 163 -12.51 -11.28 -10.04
N ASP A 164 -13.70 -11.85 -10.14
CA ASP A 164 -14.81 -11.30 -10.91
C ASP A 164 -15.24 -9.94 -10.35
N ILE A 165 -15.42 -9.84 -9.03
CA ILE A 165 -15.77 -8.58 -8.35
C ILE A 165 -14.68 -7.52 -8.57
N LEU A 166 -13.41 -7.87 -8.37
CA LEU A 166 -12.28 -6.94 -8.59
C LEU A 166 -12.19 -6.53 -10.07
N GLY A 167 -12.50 -7.42 -11.01
CA GLY A 167 -12.63 -7.11 -12.42
C GLY A 167 -13.68 -6.03 -12.69
N GLU A 168 -14.85 -6.14 -12.06
CA GLU A 168 -15.93 -5.14 -12.15
C GLU A 168 -15.59 -3.81 -11.45
N VAL A 169 -14.83 -3.84 -10.36
CA VAL A 169 -14.30 -2.61 -9.72
C VAL A 169 -13.44 -1.84 -10.71
N ILE A 170 -12.48 -2.52 -11.35
CA ILE A 170 -11.58 -1.87 -12.32
C ILE A 170 -12.35 -1.35 -13.54
N LYS A 171 -13.34 -2.10 -14.05
CA LYS A 171 -14.22 -1.63 -15.12
C LYS A 171 -14.96 -0.35 -14.70
N THR A 172 -15.62 -0.38 -13.54
CA THR A 172 -16.39 0.76 -13.01
C THR A 172 -15.57 2.04 -12.91
N ILE A 173 -14.36 1.95 -12.33
CA ILE A 173 -13.47 3.11 -12.19
C ILE A 173 -13.09 3.68 -13.57
N ARG A 174 -12.80 2.80 -14.53
CA ARG A 174 -12.35 3.15 -15.89
C ARG A 174 -13.47 3.52 -16.87
N SER A 175 -14.74 3.32 -16.51
CA SER A 175 -15.88 3.69 -17.35
C SER A 175 -16.04 5.21 -17.42
N PHE A 176 -15.68 5.83 -18.54
CA PHE A 176 -15.78 7.29 -18.72
C PHE A 176 -17.20 7.78 -18.99
N ASP A 177 -18.10 6.88 -19.35
CA ASP A 177 -19.52 7.12 -19.65
C ASP A 177 -20.42 7.10 -18.40
N LEU A 178 -19.95 6.52 -17.30
CA LEU A 178 -20.68 6.51 -16.03
C LEU A 178 -20.52 7.85 -15.30
N SER A 179 -21.63 8.39 -14.81
CA SER A 179 -21.60 9.51 -13.86
C SER A 179 -20.94 9.09 -12.55
N LEU A 180 -20.37 10.05 -11.83
CA LEU A 180 -19.74 9.80 -10.53
C LEU A 180 -20.67 9.05 -9.59
N LEU A 181 -21.91 9.54 -9.39
CA LEU A 181 -22.90 8.89 -8.53
C LEU A 181 -23.08 7.39 -8.84
N LYS A 182 -23.22 7.03 -10.13
CA LYS A 182 -23.36 5.63 -10.54
C LYS A 182 -22.11 4.81 -10.27
N LYS A 183 -20.91 5.41 -10.40
CA LYS A 183 -19.66 4.73 -10.03
C LYS A 183 -19.62 4.45 -8.54
N LEU A 184 -19.97 5.43 -7.70
CA LEU A 184 -19.93 5.27 -6.24
C LEU A 184 -20.95 4.21 -5.79
N GLU A 185 -22.18 4.25 -6.31
CA GLU A 185 -23.21 3.23 -6.04
C GLU A 185 -22.74 1.81 -6.43
N ALA A 186 -22.09 1.67 -7.60
CA ALA A 186 -21.54 0.40 -8.04
C ALA A 186 -20.37 -0.07 -7.15
N LEU A 187 -19.45 0.83 -6.78
CA LEU A 187 -18.34 0.51 -5.89
C LEU A 187 -18.80 0.11 -4.50
N ASP A 188 -19.85 0.74 -3.96
CA ASP A 188 -20.44 0.36 -2.68
C ASP A 188 -21.05 -1.04 -2.75
N SER A 189 -21.78 -1.34 -3.82
CA SER A 189 -22.35 -2.68 -4.05
C SER A 189 -21.27 -3.76 -4.18
N LEU A 190 -20.19 -3.49 -4.92
CA LEU A 190 -19.06 -4.41 -5.08
C LEU A 190 -18.29 -4.61 -3.76
N ASN A 191 -18.13 -3.55 -2.95
CA ASN A 191 -17.51 -3.65 -1.63
C ASN A 191 -18.37 -4.48 -0.66
N ILE A 192 -19.70 -4.35 -0.71
CA ILE A 192 -20.60 -5.21 0.08
C ILE A 192 -20.43 -6.69 -0.32
N ALA A 193 -20.27 -6.98 -1.61
CA ALA A 193 -20.01 -8.35 -2.07
C ALA A 193 -18.68 -8.91 -1.53
N LEU A 194 -17.59 -8.12 -1.58
CA LEU A 194 -16.31 -8.50 -0.98
C LEU A 194 -16.40 -8.69 0.53
N TYR A 195 -17.09 -7.79 1.23
CA TYR A 195 -17.36 -7.87 2.67
C TYR A 195 -18.10 -9.16 3.03
N ASN A 196 -19.09 -9.58 2.24
CA ASN A 196 -19.81 -10.83 2.50
C ASN A 196 -18.91 -12.06 2.35
N ILE A 197 -18.04 -12.10 1.34
CA ILE A 197 -17.04 -13.19 1.16
C ILE A 197 -16.05 -13.19 2.33
N GLU A 198 -15.54 -12.02 2.71
CA GLU A 198 -14.65 -11.84 3.87
C GLU A 198 -15.29 -12.33 5.17
N ASN A 199 -16.52 -11.91 5.45
CA ASN A 199 -17.24 -12.34 6.65
C ASN A 199 -17.53 -13.83 6.67
N GLU A 200 -17.89 -14.43 5.53
CA GLU A 200 -18.07 -15.88 5.44
C GLU A 200 -16.79 -16.63 5.82
N PHE A 201 -15.63 -16.13 5.35
CA PHE A 201 -14.33 -16.68 5.74
C PHE A 201 -14.04 -16.48 7.22
N ILE A 202 -14.19 -15.25 7.75
CA ILE A 202 -13.94 -14.93 9.17
C ILE A 202 -14.81 -15.79 10.09
N LEU A 203 -16.10 -15.94 9.79
CA LEU A 203 -17.02 -16.74 10.59
C LEU A 203 -16.70 -18.25 10.57
N SER A 204 -16.11 -18.74 9.49
CA SER A 204 -15.70 -20.15 9.36
C SER A 204 -14.25 -20.40 9.82
N ASN A 205 -13.44 -19.35 9.98
CA ASN A 205 -12.04 -19.40 10.35
C ASN A 205 -11.76 -18.28 11.37
N THR A 206 -12.23 -18.42 12.60
CA THR A 206 -11.99 -17.41 13.64
C THR A 206 -10.49 -17.25 13.90
N SER A 207 -9.99 -16.03 13.85
CA SER A 207 -8.59 -15.70 14.12
C SER A 207 -8.45 -14.26 14.61
N ASP A 208 -7.45 -13.99 15.45
CA ASP A 208 -7.10 -12.64 15.91
C ASP A 208 -6.64 -11.74 14.75
N TYR A 209 -6.25 -12.32 13.61
CA TYR A 209 -5.84 -11.58 12.41
C TYR A 209 -7.01 -11.16 11.50
N SER A 210 -8.25 -11.37 11.91
CA SER A 210 -9.44 -10.97 11.12
C SER A 210 -9.49 -9.47 10.86
N GLU A 211 -9.03 -8.65 11.81
CA GLU A 211 -8.97 -7.19 11.66
C GLU A 211 -8.03 -6.76 10.53
N PHE A 212 -6.98 -7.53 10.25
CA PHE A 212 -6.06 -7.25 9.15
C PHE A 212 -6.77 -7.33 7.79
N LEU A 213 -7.61 -8.36 7.59
CA LEU A 213 -8.39 -8.50 6.35
C LEU A 213 -9.33 -7.31 6.16
N ILE A 214 -10.07 -6.96 7.21
CA ILE A 214 -11.00 -5.84 7.22
C ILE A 214 -10.25 -4.52 6.90
N ASN A 215 -9.09 -4.31 7.51
CA ASN A 215 -8.29 -3.10 7.30
C ASN A 215 -7.76 -3.00 5.86
N GLU A 216 -7.25 -4.08 5.30
CA GLU A 216 -6.77 -4.12 3.90
C GLU A 216 -7.93 -3.89 2.92
N ARG A 217 -9.08 -4.54 3.10
CA ARG A 217 -10.28 -4.32 2.26
C ARG A 217 -10.74 -2.86 2.32
N LEU A 218 -10.73 -2.24 3.50
CA LEU A 218 -11.09 -0.83 3.64
C LEU A 218 -10.07 0.10 2.97
N SER A 219 -8.77 -0.22 3.04
CA SER A 219 -7.72 0.51 2.32
C SER A 219 -7.98 0.51 0.82
N ASP A 220 -8.28 -0.67 0.26
CA ASP A 220 -8.65 -0.83 -1.15
C ASP A 220 -9.94 -0.07 -1.49
N TYR A 221 -11.00 -0.24 -0.69
CA TYR A 221 -12.28 0.43 -0.89
C TYR A 221 -12.12 1.95 -0.98
N TYR A 222 -11.48 2.58 0.01
CA TYR A 222 -11.25 4.03 -0.03
C TYR A 222 -10.33 4.44 -1.18
N GLY A 223 -9.32 3.63 -1.49
CA GLY A 223 -8.49 3.81 -2.68
C GLY A 223 -9.32 3.88 -3.98
N TYR A 224 -10.28 2.97 -4.15
CA TYR A 224 -11.18 2.95 -5.31
C TYR A 224 -12.13 4.16 -5.33
N GLN A 225 -12.63 4.57 -4.16
CA GLN A 225 -13.45 5.78 -4.02
C GLN A 225 -12.67 7.03 -4.47
N PHE A 226 -11.41 7.17 -4.05
CA PHE A 226 -10.53 8.26 -4.48
C PHE A 226 -10.30 8.25 -6.00
N MET A 227 -10.07 7.08 -6.59
CA MET A 227 -9.90 6.97 -8.04
C MET A 227 -11.17 7.34 -8.83
N ALA A 228 -12.36 7.00 -8.31
CA ALA A 228 -13.63 7.34 -8.96
C ALA A 228 -13.85 8.85 -9.05
N HIS A 229 -13.35 9.61 -8.08
CA HIS A 229 -13.41 11.07 -8.02
C HIS A 229 -12.29 11.77 -8.80
N SER A 230 -11.61 11.10 -9.74
CA SER A 230 -10.55 11.73 -10.53
C SER A 230 -11.05 13.03 -11.20
N ASN A 231 -10.44 14.17 -10.83
CA ASN A 231 -10.81 15.54 -11.22
C ASN A 231 -12.20 16.01 -10.77
N GLN A 232 -12.78 15.42 -9.73
CA GLN A 232 -14.04 15.84 -9.13
C GLN A 232 -13.86 16.04 -7.63
N GLU A 233 -14.65 16.93 -7.04
CA GLU A 233 -14.65 17.15 -5.60
C GLU A 233 -15.17 15.90 -4.88
N ILE A 234 -14.50 15.52 -3.79
CA ILE A 234 -14.94 14.42 -2.93
C ILE A 234 -15.94 14.95 -1.92
N ASP A 235 -17.04 14.23 -1.75
CA ASP A 235 -18.00 14.52 -0.68
C ASP A 235 -17.30 14.57 0.69
N HIS A 236 -17.55 15.62 1.47
CA HIS A 236 -16.87 15.84 2.74
C HIS A 236 -17.08 14.68 3.72
N SER A 237 -18.27 14.06 3.73
CA SER A 237 -18.55 12.94 4.65
C SER A 237 -17.80 11.67 4.26
N LEU A 238 -17.64 11.43 2.95
CA LEU A 238 -16.80 10.33 2.45
C LEU A 238 -15.32 10.58 2.77
N LEU A 239 -14.84 11.79 2.54
CA LEU A 239 -13.46 12.17 2.84
C LEU A 239 -13.16 12.02 4.34
N GLU A 240 -14.05 12.49 5.22
CA GLU A 240 -13.89 12.36 6.67
C GLU A 240 -13.82 10.89 7.11
N LYS A 241 -14.67 10.02 6.56
CA LYS A 241 -14.62 8.56 6.84
C LYS A 241 -13.30 7.96 6.36
N ALA A 242 -12.89 8.31 5.14
CA ALA A 242 -11.65 7.78 4.57
C ALA A 242 -10.42 8.24 5.36
N LEU A 243 -10.41 9.48 5.86
CA LEU A 243 -9.29 10.02 6.66
C LEU A 243 -9.20 9.43 8.07
N LYS A 244 -10.30 8.89 8.62
CA LYS A 244 -10.31 8.12 9.88
C LYS A 244 -9.82 6.69 9.72
N HIS A 245 -9.67 6.21 8.49
CA HIS A 245 -9.04 4.92 8.22
C HIS A 245 -7.53 5.03 8.38
N HIS A 246 -6.95 4.09 9.12
CA HIS A 246 -5.51 4.00 9.38
C HIS A 246 -5.01 2.65 8.88
N PRO A 247 -4.42 2.57 7.67
CA PRO A 247 -3.80 1.35 7.19
C PRO A 247 -2.75 0.83 8.18
N ILE A 248 -2.84 -0.44 8.58
CA ILE A 248 -1.99 -1.01 9.65
C ILE A 248 -0.69 -1.66 9.14
N ALA A 249 -0.53 -1.78 7.83
CA ALA A 249 0.52 -2.59 7.20
C ALA A 249 1.17 -1.85 6.03
N VAL A 250 2.46 -2.05 5.80
CA VAL A 250 3.11 -1.66 4.54
C VAL A 250 2.79 -2.73 3.49
N SER A 251 1.71 -2.48 2.74
CA SER A 251 1.09 -3.43 1.82
C SER A 251 0.74 -2.75 0.49
N ASN A 252 0.36 -3.54 -0.50
CA ASN A 252 -0.13 -3.01 -1.77
C ASN A 252 -1.41 -2.17 -1.56
N SER A 253 -2.28 -2.61 -0.64
CA SER A 253 -3.56 -1.93 -0.36
C SER A 253 -3.34 -0.59 0.33
N SER A 254 -2.47 -0.53 1.35
CA SER A 254 -2.11 0.74 2.00
C SER A 254 -1.34 1.67 1.06
N SER A 255 -0.43 1.13 0.25
CA SER A 255 0.27 1.89 -0.78
C SER A 255 -0.70 2.50 -1.79
N ALA A 256 -1.70 1.73 -2.23
CA ALA A 256 -2.73 2.22 -3.13
C ALA A 256 -3.60 3.29 -2.46
N TYR A 257 -4.01 3.08 -1.21
CA TYR A 257 -4.76 4.05 -0.41
C TYR A 257 -4.05 5.41 -0.36
N TYR A 258 -2.80 5.46 0.12
CA TYR A 258 -2.07 6.72 0.27
C TYR A 258 -1.74 7.36 -1.09
N ARG A 259 -1.37 6.55 -2.09
CA ARG A 259 -1.13 7.04 -3.44
C ARG A 259 -2.38 7.69 -4.03
N TYR A 260 -3.55 7.07 -3.88
CA TYR A 260 -4.78 7.64 -4.42
C TYR A 260 -5.30 8.80 -3.60
N LEU A 261 -5.15 8.77 -2.27
CA LEU A 261 -5.40 9.94 -1.41
C LEU A 261 -4.53 11.13 -1.85
N SER A 262 -3.26 10.90 -2.18
CA SER A 262 -2.41 11.97 -2.69
C SER A 262 -2.89 12.57 -4.01
N PHE A 263 -3.55 11.78 -4.87
CA PHE A 263 -4.18 12.32 -6.07
C PHE A 263 -5.39 13.17 -5.73
N VAL A 264 -6.13 12.86 -4.67
CA VAL A 264 -7.18 13.74 -4.17
C VAL A 264 -6.58 15.05 -3.66
N VAL A 265 -5.48 15.00 -2.90
CA VAL A 265 -4.78 16.23 -2.47
C VAL A 265 -4.30 17.06 -3.67
N LEU A 266 -3.75 16.41 -4.70
CA LEU A 266 -3.21 17.06 -5.90
C LEU A 266 -4.27 17.56 -6.89
N MET A 267 -5.40 16.88 -6.99
CA MET A 267 -6.38 17.03 -8.09
C MET A 267 -7.81 17.33 -7.61
N GLY A 268 -8.08 17.25 -6.30
CA GLY A 268 -9.42 17.30 -5.69
C GLY A 268 -10.13 18.65 -5.81
N SER A 269 -9.43 19.71 -6.24
CA SER A 269 -10.06 20.96 -6.65
C SER A 269 -9.56 21.37 -8.03
N PRO A 270 -10.35 21.12 -9.11
CA PRO A 270 -10.05 21.61 -10.45
C PRO A 270 -9.83 23.13 -10.48
N ARG A 271 -10.52 23.87 -9.61
CA ARG A 271 -10.32 25.30 -9.42
C ARG A 271 -8.92 25.61 -8.88
N LYS A 272 -8.48 24.96 -7.81
CA LYS A 272 -7.12 25.17 -7.29
C LYS A 272 -6.04 24.75 -8.26
N HIS A 273 -6.29 23.71 -9.05
CA HIS A 273 -5.37 23.37 -10.15
C HIS A 273 -5.18 24.56 -11.10
N LYS A 274 -6.28 25.21 -11.47
CA LYS A 274 -6.25 26.38 -12.35
C LYS A 274 -5.57 27.58 -11.68
N GLU A 275 -5.80 27.80 -10.39
CA GLU A 275 -5.13 28.84 -9.58
C GLU A 275 -3.60 28.60 -9.48
N ALA A 276 -3.16 27.36 -9.26
CA ALA A 276 -1.74 27.00 -9.23
C ALA A 276 -1.02 27.25 -10.58
N ILE A 277 -1.71 27.01 -11.72
CA ILE A 277 -1.17 27.36 -13.04
C ILE A 277 -1.04 28.88 -13.20
N ILE A 278 -2.00 29.66 -12.67
CA ILE A 278 -1.91 31.12 -12.68
C ILE A 278 -0.68 31.59 -11.91
N GLU A 279 -0.43 31.06 -10.71
CA GLU A 279 0.71 31.46 -9.88
C GLU A 279 2.05 31.21 -10.60
N VAL A 280 2.23 30.03 -11.21
CA VAL A 280 3.44 29.72 -11.98
C VAL A 280 3.56 30.65 -13.20
N LEU A 281 2.46 30.89 -13.92
CA LEU A 281 2.47 31.82 -15.05
C LEU A 281 2.76 33.27 -14.62
N GLU A 282 2.29 33.70 -13.45
CA GLU A 282 2.60 35.01 -12.89
C GLU A 282 4.08 35.15 -12.60
N GLU A 283 4.70 34.17 -11.94
CA GLU A 283 6.15 34.14 -11.68
C GLU A 283 6.95 34.21 -13.00
N LEU A 284 6.62 33.37 -13.97
CA LEU A 284 7.31 33.31 -15.26
C LEU A 284 7.06 34.53 -16.17
N SER A 285 5.94 35.24 -15.99
CA SER A 285 5.56 36.38 -16.82
C SER A 285 6.44 37.62 -16.64
N HIS A 286 7.12 37.73 -15.49
CA HIS A 286 7.99 38.87 -15.17
C HIS A 286 9.16 38.98 -16.14
N ASP A 287 9.69 37.85 -16.60
CA ASP A 287 10.90 37.78 -17.42
C ASP A 287 10.63 37.40 -18.88
N ASN A 288 9.37 37.12 -19.25
CA ASN A 288 9.03 36.63 -20.58
C ASN A 288 7.63 37.07 -21.05
N ASN A 289 7.61 37.86 -22.13
CA ASN A 289 6.38 38.35 -22.77
C ASN A 289 5.46 37.22 -23.27
N GLN A 290 6.03 36.06 -23.64
CA GLN A 290 5.24 34.90 -24.02
C GLN A 290 4.38 34.44 -22.83
N PHE A 291 4.97 34.27 -21.63
CA PHE A 291 4.22 33.86 -20.43
C PHE A 291 3.20 34.91 -20.00
N SER A 292 3.46 36.21 -20.22
CA SER A 292 2.46 37.27 -20.02
C SER A 292 1.21 37.10 -20.92
N ILE A 293 1.41 36.81 -22.21
CA ILE A 293 0.31 36.52 -23.15
C ILE A 293 -0.43 35.26 -22.72
N MET A 294 0.32 34.24 -22.27
CA MET A 294 -0.24 32.98 -21.81
C MET A 294 -1.11 33.13 -20.56
N LEU A 295 -0.63 33.88 -19.57
CA LEU A 295 -1.36 34.24 -18.36
C LEU A 295 -2.67 34.96 -18.69
N GLY A 296 -2.63 35.93 -19.60
CA GLY A 296 -3.82 36.64 -20.07
C GLY A 296 -4.85 35.70 -20.66
N GLN A 297 -4.46 34.82 -21.59
CA GLN A 297 -5.37 33.83 -22.19
C GLN A 297 -5.95 32.86 -21.15
N TYR A 298 -5.12 32.40 -20.20
CA TYR A 298 -5.57 31.47 -19.16
C TYR A 298 -6.59 32.12 -18.20
N LYS A 299 -6.38 33.39 -17.80
CA LYS A 299 -7.36 34.15 -16.99
C LYS A 299 -8.70 34.31 -17.73
N ARG A 300 -8.68 34.62 -19.03
CA ARG A 300 -9.91 34.69 -19.86
C ARG A 300 -10.65 33.35 -19.91
N TYR A 301 -9.91 32.25 -20.09
CA TYR A 301 -10.46 30.90 -20.05
C TYR A 301 -11.20 30.60 -18.73
N LEU A 302 -10.66 31.03 -17.60
CA LEU A 302 -11.27 30.82 -16.28
C LEU A 302 -12.51 31.66 -16.03
N ASN A 303 -12.53 32.88 -16.57
CA ASN A 303 -13.67 33.78 -16.46
C ASN A 303 -14.81 33.46 -17.44
N GLY A 304 -14.64 32.44 -18.30
CA GLY A 304 -15.60 32.14 -19.37
C GLY A 304 -15.64 33.19 -20.48
N GLU A 305 -14.59 34.01 -20.59
CA GLU A 305 -14.44 34.98 -21.66
C GLU A 305 -13.95 34.27 -22.95
N GLU A 306 -13.99 34.97 -24.09
CA GLU A 306 -13.41 34.45 -25.33
C GLU A 306 -11.89 34.20 -25.16
N TYR A 307 -11.38 33.07 -25.63
CA TYR A 307 -9.96 32.72 -25.55
C TYR A 307 -9.53 31.92 -26.77
N LEU A 308 -8.22 31.90 -27.02
CA LEU A 308 -7.63 31.13 -28.11
C LEU A 308 -7.33 29.70 -27.63
N LEU A 309 -8.21 28.75 -27.97
CA LEU A 309 -8.10 27.34 -27.53
C LEU A 309 -6.73 26.72 -27.84
N ASP A 310 -6.20 26.95 -29.04
CA ASP A 310 -4.88 26.42 -29.41
C ASP A 310 -3.74 27.06 -28.61
N THR A 311 -3.92 28.32 -28.20
CA THR A 311 -2.96 28.97 -27.29
C THR A 311 -3.01 28.31 -25.92
N ILE A 312 -4.19 28.03 -25.36
CA ILE A 312 -4.34 27.28 -24.09
C ILE A 312 -3.70 25.89 -24.17
N LYS A 313 -3.92 25.15 -25.27
CA LYS A 313 -3.30 23.82 -25.46
C LYS A 313 -1.77 23.91 -25.49
N ASN A 314 -1.22 24.89 -26.20
CA ASN A 314 0.23 25.10 -26.29
C ASN A 314 0.82 25.53 -24.93
N ILE A 315 0.11 26.37 -24.17
CA ILE A 315 0.47 26.75 -22.80
C ILE A 315 0.56 25.53 -21.91
N GLN A 316 -0.51 24.73 -21.88
CA GLN A 316 -0.57 23.53 -21.06
C GLN A 316 0.56 22.57 -21.43
N LYS A 317 0.85 22.41 -22.73
CA LYS A 317 1.95 21.58 -23.20
C LYS A 317 3.32 22.11 -22.75
N ASP A 318 3.56 23.41 -22.90
CA ASP A 318 4.84 24.05 -22.56
C ASP A 318 5.12 24.00 -21.06
N ILE A 319 4.14 24.42 -20.25
CA ILE A 319 4.18 24.31 -18.78
C ILE A 319 4.41 22.86 -18.37
N TRP A 320 3.68 21.91 -18.94
CA TRP A 320 3.85 20.50 -18.60
C TRP A 320 5.20 19.91 -19.05
N THR A 321 5.86 20.52 -20.05
CA THR A 321 7.16 20.05 -20.54
C THR A 321 8.30 20.66 -19.73
N ASN A 322 8.21 21.95 -19.39
CA ASN A 322 9.33 22.73 -18.86
C ASN A 322 9.18 23.13 -17.38
N HIS A 323 7.94 23.17 -16.88
CA HIS A 323 7.58 23.71 -15.54
C HIS A 323 6.63 22.77 -14.78
N GLN A 324 6.66 21.47 -15.10
CA GLN A 324 5.78 20.49 -14.48
C GLN A 324 6.02 20.43 -12.96
N GLU A 325 7.28 20.47 -12.54
CA GLU A 325 7.68 20.39 -11.13
C GLU A 325 7.15 21.60 -10.35
N ASP A 326 7.33 22.82 -10.85
CA ASP A 326 6.80 24.05 -10.24
C ASP A 326 5.27 23.99 -10.07
N VAL A 327 4.56 23.57 -11.12
CA VAL A 327 3.10 23.41 -11.07
C VAL A 327 2.68 22.34 -10.07
N LEU A 328 3.37 21.20 -10.04
CA LEU A 328 3.06 20.13 -9.09
C LEU A 328 3.35 20.57 -7.65
N GLU A 329 4.41 21.31 -7.40
CA GLU A 329 4.73 21.89 -6.09
C GLU A 329 3.66 22.88 -5.64
N LYS A 330 3.27 23.84 -6.49
CA LYS A 330 2.21 24.81 -6.16
C LYS A 330 0.87 24.10 -5.91
N LYS A 331 0.50 23.12 -6.73
CA LYS A 331 -0.68 22.27 -6.48
C LYS A 331 -0.59 21.56 -5.14
N TRP A 332 0.57 20.99 -4.86
CA TRP A 332 0.81 20.25 -3.63
C TRP A 332 0.62 21.15 -2.41
N MET A 333 1.20 22.36 -2.43
CA MET A 333 1.03 23.34 -1.36
C MET A 333 -0.42 23.78 -1.18
N ALA A 334 -1.12 24.07 -2.28
CA ALA A 334 -2.53 24.48 -2.26
C ALA A 334 -3.47 23.35 -1.78
N GLY A 335 -3.14 22.10 -2.12
CA GLY A 335 -3.82 20.90 -1.67
C GLY A 335 -3.58 20.65 -0.19
N ILE A 336 -2.32 20.59 0.25
CA ILE A 336 -1.96 20.37 1.66
C ILE A 336 -2.62 21.39 2.59
N GLU A 337 -2.76 22.65 2.17
CA GLU A 337 -3.42 23.67 3.01
C GLU A 337 -4.87 23.29 3.36
N GLU A 338 -5.58 22.54 2.50
CA GLU A 338 -6.91 21.99 2.84
C GLU A 338 -6.83 20.90 3.89
N PHE A 339 -5.72 20.17 3.92
CA PHE A 339 -5.47 19.05 4.80
C PHE A 339 -4.57 19.40 5.99
N LYS A 340 -4.35 20.69 6.27
CA LYS A 340 -3.51 21.14 7.40
C LYS A 340 -4.02 20.73 8.78
N TYR A 341 -5.27 20.27 8.85
CA TYR A 341 -5.87 19.72 10.06
C TYR A 341 -5.52 18.24 10.27
N LEU A 342 -4.92 17.57 9.27
CA LEU A 342 -4.42 16.22 9.43
C LEU A 342 -3.18 16.20 10.31
N GLU A 343 -2.99 15.07 10.99
CA GLU A 343 -1.76 14.80 11.73
C GLU A 343 -0.54 14.88 10.78
N PRO A 344 0.58 15.50 11.22
CA PRO A 344 1.76 15.69 10.38
C PRO A 344 2.28 14.40 9.73
N VAL A 345 2.22 13.27 10.44
CA VAL A 345 2.69 11.97 9.94
C VAL A 345 1.86 11.52 8.73
N LYS A 346 0.54 11.69 8.77
CA LYS A 346 -0.35 11.33 7.65
C LYS A 346 -0.04 12.19 6.42
N LEU A 347 0.22 13.49 6.60
CA LEU A 347 0.66 14.36 5.52
C LEU A 347 2.00 13.91 4.92
N ASP A 348 2.94 13.46 5.74
CA ASP A 348 4.23 12.96 5.27
C ASP A 348 4.08 11.64 4.50
N LEU A 349 3.22 10.73 4.93
CA LEU A 349 2.89 9.53 4.14
C LEU A 349 2.27 9.89 2.80
N ILE A 350 1.30 10.81 2.78
CA ILE A 350 0.69 11.31 1.54
C ILE A 350 1.75 11.91 0.60
N LYS A 351 2.73 12.68 1.13
CA LYS A 351 3.88 13.18 0.35
C LYS A 351 4.70 12.04 -0.24
N ILE A 352 5.12 11.09 0.59
CA ILE A 352 6.05 10.02 0.17
C ILE A 352 5.41 9.13 -0.91
N TYR A 353 4.13 8.78 -0.76
CA TYR A 353 3.41 7.98 -1.75
C TYR A 353 2.95 8.78 -2.97
N GLY A 354 2.75 10.09 -2.81
CA GLY A 354 2.14 10.96 -3.81
C GLY A 354 3.08 11.75 -4.69
N THR A 355 4.37 11.82 -4.34
CA THR A 355 5.35 12.60 -5.10
C THR A 355 5.39 12.10 -6.56
N PRO A 356 4.91 12.88 -7.55
CA PRO A 356 4.93 12.46 -8.94
C PRO A 356 6.40 12.38 -9.38
N ARG A 357 6.85 11.22 -9.86
CA ARG A 357 8.21 11.10 -10.41
C ARG A 357 8.19 11.04 -11.93
N ARG A 358 9.20 11.68 -12.52
CA ARG A 358 9.56 11.58 -13.94
C ARG A 358 9.50 10.11 -14.35
N ARG A 359 8.79 9.80 -15.43
CA ARG A 359 9.07 8.57 -16.18
C ARG A 359 10.51 8.73 -16.69
N GLY A 360 11.46 8.16 -15.94
CA GLY A 360 12.86 8.09 -16.35
C GLY A 360 13.03 7.23 -17.59
#